data_AF-A0A2M7U2Q7-F1
#
_entry.id   AF-A0A2M7U2Q7-F1
#
_cell.length_a   1.000
_cell.length_b   1.000
_cell.length_c   1.000
_cell.angle_alpha   90.00
_cell.angle_beta   90.00
_cell.angle_gamma   90.00
#
_symmetry.space_group_name_H-M   'P 1'
#
loop_
_entity.id
_entity.type
_entity.pdbx_description
1 polymer ?
#
loop_
_entity_poly.entity_id
_entity_poly.type
_entity_poly.pdbx_seq_one_letter_code
_entity_poly.pdbx_strand_id
1 'polypeptide(L)'
;MMDWILEFRTPWLTPIFKGFSFLGDEYFFLLVLPLGYWLWNRGIMGRTGAILLFSAVLNGFLKEIFAIPRPSVEHLVHAEDFSFPSGHAQTAMVLWGWLAIEIHKRWAYWLAGVLVVGISASRVYLGVHF
;
A
#
# COMPACT_ATOMS: atom_id res chain seq x y z
N MET A 1 6.64 -10.08 -19.73
CA MET A 1 7.38 -8.82 -19.44
C MET A 1 7.77 -8.68 -17.96
N MET A 2 7.19 -9.45 -17.03
CA MET A 2 7.63 -9.51 -15.62
C MET A 2 7.99 -10.95 -15.20
N ASP A 3 8.29 -11.82 -16.17
CA ASP A 3 8.46 -13.26 -15.94
C ASP A 3 9.69 -13.58 -15.08
N TRP A 4 10.67 -12.67 -15.04
CA TRP A 4 11.83 -12.72 -14.14
C TRP A 4 11.43 -12.86 -12.67
N ILE A 5 10.24 -12.38 -12.29
CA ILE A 5 9.78 -12.43 -10.91
C ILE A 5 9.42 -13.84 -10.45
N LEU A 6 9.11 -14.73 -11.38
CA LEU A 6 8.75 -16.11 -11.09
C LEU A 6 9.93 -16.86 -10.47
N GLU A 7 11.16 -16.52 -10.86
CA GLU A 7 12.38 -17.12 -10.31
C GLU A 7 12.61 -16.75 -8.84
N PHE A 8 12.10 -15.60 -8.41
CA PHE A 8 12.19 -15.14 -7.01
C PHE A 8 11.07 -15.68 -6.13
N ARG A 9 10.01 -16.27 -6.72
CA ARG A 9 8.86 -16.75 -5.96
C ARG A 9 9.20 -18.04 -5.23
N THR A 10 9.11 -18.00 -3.91
CA THR A 10 9.31 -19.19 -3.06
C THR A 10 8.16 -19.35 -2.05
N PRO A 11 7.90 -20.57 -1.56
CA PRO A 11 6.86 -20.83 -0.56
C PRO A 11 7.01 -20.03 0.75
N TRP A 12 8.25 -19.66 1.11
CA TRP A 12 8.56 -18.95 2.35
C TRP A 12 8.56 -17.43 2.19
N LEU A 13 8.95 -16.93 1.01
CA LEU A 13 8.98 -15.49 0.74
C LEU A 13 7.59 -14.93 0.38
N THR A 14 6.76 -15.75 -0.26
CA THR A 14 5.39 -15.38 -0.64
C THR A 14 4.50 -14.93 0.52
N PRO A 15 4.42 -15.63 1.67
CA PRO A 15 3.62 -15.16 2.80
C PRO A 15 4.17 -13.84 3.39
N ILE A 16 5.48 -13.59 3.33
CA ILE A 16 6.08 -12.32 3.78
C ILE A 16 5.58 -11.17 2.91
N PHE A 17 5.63 -11.31 1.58
CA PHE A 17 5.11 -10.28 0.68
C PHE A 17 3.59 -10.14 0.74
N LYS A 18 2.84 -11.22 0.99
CA LYS A 18 1.41 -11.10 1.30
C LYS A 18 1.17 -10.31 2.59
N GLY A 19 2.00 -10.50 3.61
CA GLY A 19 1.98 -9.73 4.85
C GLY A 19 2.25 -8.25 4.62
N PHE A 20 3.29 -7.90 3.85
CA PHE A 20 3.52 -6.52 3.45
C PHE A 20 2.33 -5.97 2.66
N SER A 21 1.82 -6.70 1.67
CA SER A 21 0.67 -6.24 0.89
C SER A 21 -0.56 -5.96 1.76
N PHE A 22 -0.82 -6.80 2.77
CA PHE A 22 -1.91 -6.59 3.72
C PHE A 22 -1.78 -5.26 4.48
N LEU A 23 -0.56 -4.84 4.84
CA LEU A 23 -0.30 -3.54 5.48
C LEU A 23 -0.47 -2.34 4.55
N GLY A 24 -0.75 -2.56 3.26
CA GLY A 24 -1.10 -1.53 2.27
C GLY A 24 -2.55 -1.64 1.78
N ASP A 25 -3.32 -2.58 2.33
CA ASP A 25 -4.68 -2.89 1.92
C ASP A 25 -5.69 -1.93 2.58
N GLU A 26 -6.74 -1.56 1.84
CA GLU A 26 -7.78 -0.67 2.33
C GLU A 26 -8.52 -1.22 3.56
N TYR A 27 -8.75 -2.54 3.63
CA TYR A 27 -9.41 -3.18 4.77
C TYR A 27 -8.56 -3.07 6.04
N PHE A 28 -7.24 -3.11 5.93
CA PHE A 28 -6.35 -2.94 7.07
C PHE A 28 -6.52 -1.54 7.68
N PHE A 29 -6.65 -0.50 6.87
CA PHE A 29 -6.81 0.87 7.39
C PHE A 29 -8.23 1.19 7.83
N LEU A 30 -9.25 0.56 7.25
CA LEU A 30 -10.62 0.60 7.78
C LEU A 30 -10.69 0.07 9.21
N LEU A 31 -9.80 -0.86 9.59
CA LEU A 31 -9.65 -1.31 10.97
C LEU A 31 -8.81 -0.36 11.83
N VAL A 32 -7.66 0.09 11.32
CA VAL A 32 -6.69 0.90 12.10
C VAL A 32 -7.19 2.33 12.36
N LEU A 33 -7.88 2.96 11.41
CA LEU A 33 -8.31 4.35 11.54
C LEU A 33 -9.27 4.57 12.72
N PRO A 34 -10.36 3.80 12.88
CA PRO A 34 -11.26 3.94 14.03
C PRO A 34 -10.57 3.64 15.37
N LEU A 35 -9.74 2.59 15.41
CA LEU A 35 -9.01 2.21 16.61
C LEU A 35 -8.05 3.31 17.05
N GLY A 36 -7.23 3.84 16.14
CA GLY A 36 -6.36 4.97 16.48
C GLY A 36 -7.14 6.22 16.84
N TYR A 37 -8.27 6.49 16.18
CA TYR A 37 -9.12 7.63 16.48
C TYR A 37 -9.66 7.56 17.91
N TRP A 38 -10.11 6.38 18.36
CA TRP A 38 -10.64 6.20 19.71
C TRP A 38 -9.56 6.04 20.79
N LEU A 39 -8.46 5.36 20.50
CA LEU A 39 -7.48 4.95 21.50
C LEU A 39 -6.24 5.85 21.60
N TRP A 40 -5.95 6.67 20.59
CA TRP A 40 -4.71 7.45 20.55
C TRP A 40 -4.93 8.95 20.38
N ASN A 41 -5.28 9.42 19.18
CA ASN A 41 -5.41 10.85 18.92
C ASN A 41 -6.43 11.12 17.81
N ARG A 42 -7.59 11.66 18.21
CA ARG A 42 -8.70 11.98 17.31
C ARG A 42 -8.31 12.97 16.22
N GLY A 43 -7.48 13.97 16.54
CA GLY A 43 -7.06 15.00 15.58
C GLY A 43 -6.15 14.43 14.49
N ILE A 44 -5.12 13.67 14.89
CA ILE A 44 -4.18 13.02 13.95
C ILE A 44 -4.93 12.03 13.07
N MET A 45 -5.73 11.15 13.68
CA MET A 45 -6.39 10.07 12.95
C MET A 45 -7.55 10.57 12.08
N GLY A 46 -8.23 11.64 12.49
CA GLY A 46 -9.22 12.34 11.64
C GLY A 46 -8.57 12.95 10.40
N ARG A 47 -7.44 13.66 10.54
CA ARG A 47 -6.66 14.16 9.40
C ARG A 47 -6.16 13.03 8.51
N THR A 48 -5.66 11.96 9.12
CA THR A 48 -5.19 10.76 8.41
C THR A 48 -6.29 10.18 7.53
N GLY A 49 -7.50 10.01 8.08
CA GLY A 49 -8.66 9.54 7.31
C GLY A 49 -9.03 10.46 6.15
N ALA A 50 -9.03 11.78 6.36
CA ALA A 50 -9.32 12.75 5.31
C ALA A 50 -8.29 12.72 4.17
N ILE A 51 -7.00 12.63 4.51
CA ILE A 51 -5.91 12.55 3.51
C ILE A 51 -5.98 11.22 2.74
N LEU A 52 -6.27 10.11 3.43
CA LEU A 52 -6.45 8.81 2.77
C LEU A 52 -7.65 8.78 1.83
N LEU A 53 -8.78 9.39 2.22
CA LEU A 53 -9.95 9.51 1.36
C LEU A 53 -9.61 10.32 0.10
N PHE A 54 -8.97 11.48 0.26
CA PHE A 54 -8.53 12.29 -0.87
C PHE A 54 -7.55 11.52 -1.78
N SER A 55 -6.60 10.81 -1.18
CA SER A 55 -5.63 9.97 -1.88
C SER A 55 -6.33 8.86 -2.70
N ALA A 56 -7.32 8.18 -2.13
CA ALA A 56 -8.07 7.12 -2.81
C ALA A 56 -8.86 7.67 -4.02
N VAL A 57 -9.54 8.80 -3.86
CA VAL A 57 -10.26 9.46 -4.96
C VAL A 57 -9.30 9.86 -6.08
N LEU A 58 -8.16 10.46 -5.73
CA LEU A 58 -7.14 10.83 -6.71
C LEU A 58 -6.56 9.59 -7.41
N ASN A 59 -6.29 8.50 -6.68
CA ASN A 59 -5.79 7.26 -7.26
C ASN A 59 -6.78 6.69 -8.29
N GLY A 60 -8.06 6.59 -7.93
CA GLY A 60 -9.12 6.12 -8.83
C GLY A 60 -9.25 6.99 -10.09
N PHE A 61 -9.24 8.31 -9.93
CA PHE A 61 -9.29 9.24 -11.06
C PHE A 61 -8.09 9.08 -12.00
N LEU A 62 -6.88 8.96 -11.45
CA LEU A 62 -5.68 8.75 -12.26
C LEU A 62 -5.67 7.37 -12.94
N LYS A 63 -6.20 6.33 -12.30
CA LYS A 63 -6.34 5.01 -12.90
C LYS A 63 -7.18 5.06 -14.18
N GLU A 64 -8.29 5.77 -14.17
CA GLU A 64 -9.15 5.94 -15.34
C GLU A 64 -8.48 6.77 -16.45
N ILE A 65 -7.71 7.80 -16.09
CA ILE A 65 -6.97 8.62 -17.07
C ILE A 65 -5.91 7.79 -17.80
N PHE A 66 -5.12 7.03 -17.06
CA PHE A 66 -3.99 6.32 -17.64
C PHE A 66 -4.38 4.98 -18.25
N ALA A 67 -5.39 4.31 -17.70
CA ALA A 67 -5.93 3.05 -18.18
C ALA A 67 -4.86 1.97 -18.47
N ILE A 68 -3.76 1.98 -17.72
CA ILE A 68 -2.63 1.08 -17.97
C ILE A 68 -3.02 -0.34 -17.52
N PRO A 69 -2.99 -1.35 -18.42
CA PRO A 69 -3.33 -2.73 -18.06
C PRO A 69 -2.30 -3.31 -17.08
N ARG A 70 -2.72 -4.28 -16.27
CA ARG A 70 -1.82 -4.98 -15.34
C ARG A 70 -0.81 -5.88 -16.09
N PRO A 71 0.32 -6.22 -15.45
CA PRO A 71 1.24 -7.22 -15.99
C PRO A 71 0.50 -8.54 -16.27
N SER A 72 0.84 -9.21 -17.37
CA SER A 72 0.23 -10.48 -17.77
C SER A 72 0.82 -11.70 -17.05
N VAL A 73 1.78 -11.50 -16.15
CA VAL A 73 2.37 -12.57 -15.33
C VAL A 73 1.31 -13.11 -14.35
N GLU A 74 1.48 -14.34 -13.87
CA GLU A 74 0.58 -14.93 -12.87
C GLU A 74 0.44 -14.02 -11.63
N HIS A 75 -0.80 -13.69 -11.25
CA HIS A 75 -1.10 -12.90 -10.06
C HIS A 75 -1.30 -13.81 -8.84
N LEU A 76 -0.63 -13.47 -7.74
CA LEU A 76 -0.75 -14.21 -6.46
C LEU A 76 -1.82 -13.63 -5.52
N VAL A 77 -2.43 -12.52 -5.93
CA VAL A 77 -3.53 -11.82 -5.26
C VAL A 77 -4.48 -11.26 -6.32
N HIS A 78 -5.75 -11.13 -5.97
CA HIS A 78 -6.76 -10.60 -6.89
C HIS A 78 -6.61 -9.08 -7.08
N ALA A 79 -6.73 -8.60 -8.31
CA ALA A 79 -6.72 -7.18 -8.64
C ALA A 79 -7.37 -6.94 -10.03
N GLU A 80 -8.53 -6.31 -10.08
CA GLU A 80 -9.30 -6.15 -11.34
C GLU A 80 -9.10 -4.80 -12.03
N ASP A 81 -8.75 -3.73 -11.31
CA ASP A 81 -8.59 -2.40 -11.93
C ASP A 81 -7.27 -2.20 -12.69
N PHE A 82 -7.12 -1.03 -13.31
CA PHE A 82 -5.86 -0.54 -13.89
C PHE A 82 -4.66 -0.56 -12.93
N SER A 83 -3.47 -0.72 -13.51
CA SER A 83 -2.19 -0.89 -12.84
C SER A 83 -1.61 0.41 -12.31
N PHE A 84 -1.79 1.53 -13.00
CA PHE A 84 -1.15 2.79 -12.64
C PHE A 84 -2.16 3.87 -12.26
N PRO A 85 -1.94 4.61 -11.16
CA PRO A 85 -0.93 4.38 -10.13
C PRO A 85 -1.31 3.24 -9.16
N SER A 86 -0.33 2.69 -8.45
CA SER A 86 -0.59 1.63 -7.46
C SER A 86 -1.26 2.17 -6.20
N GLY A 87 -2.48 1.70 -5.93
CA GLY A 87 -3.23 2.07 -4.72
C GLY A 87 -2.51 1.68 -3.43
N HIS A 88 -2.01 0.44 -3.32
CA HIS A 88 -1.31 -0.02 -2.12
C HIS A 88 -0.02 0.79 -1.85
N ALA A 89 0.78 1.07 -2.88
CA ALA A 89 2.00 1.85 -2.72
C ALA A 89 1.69 3.31 -2.33
N GLN A 90 0.66 3.90 -2.96
CA GLN A 90 0.20 5.25 -2.63
C GLN A 90 -0.34 5.33 -1.20
N THR A 91 -1.18 4.38 -0.80
CA THR A 91 -1.73 4.29 0.57
C THR A 91 -0.61 4.07 1.60
N ALA A 92 0.38 3.22 1.29
CA ALA A 92 1.54 3.03 2.15
C ALA A 92 2.32 4.34 2.38
N MET A 93 2.61 5.07 1.31
CA MET A 93 3.30 6.37 1.41
C MET A 93 2.48 7.36 2.21
N VAL A 94 1.20 7.51 1.87
CA VAL A 94 0.31 8.47 2.51
C VAL A 94 0.15 8.15 3.99
N LEU A 95 -0.21 6.92 4.37
CA LEU A 95 -0.42 6.61 5.77
C LEU A 95 0.89 6.60 6.56
N TRP A 96 1.82 5.72 6.19
CA TRP A 96 2.98 5.46 7.04
C TRP A 96 3.90 6.67 7.08
N GLY A 97 4.04 7.38 5.95
CA GLY A 97 4.75 8.66 5.88
C GLY A 97 4.08 9.73 6.73
N TRP A 98 2.75 9.89 6.63
CA TRP A 98 2.01 10.86 7.45
C TRP A 98 2.11 10.57 8.95
N LEU A 99 1.94 9.32 9.37
CA LEU A 99 2.09 8.93 10.77
C LEU A 99 3.52 9.14 11.28
N ALA A 100 4.54 8.89 10.46
CA ALA A 100 5.92 9.19 10.84
C ALA A 100 6.16 10.69 11.06
N ILE A 101 5.55 11.53 10.22
CA ILE A 101 5.56 12.98 10.39
C ILE A 101 4.90 13.33 11.72
N GLU A 102 3.66 12.91 11.97
CA GLU A 102 2.90 13.23 13.19
C GLU A 102 3.56 12.68 14.48
N ILE A 103 4.27 11.56 14.42
CA ILE A 103 5.01 10.99 15.56
C ILE A 103 6.31 11.78 15.84
N HIS A 104 6.91 12.39 14.83
CA HIS A 104 8.16 13.17 14.92
C HIS A 104 9.33 12.43 15.60
N LYS A 105 9.41 11.09 15.47
CA LYS A 105 10.53 10.28 16.00
C LYS A 105 11.30 9.61 14.87
N ARG A 106 12.64 9.58 14.98
CA ARG A 106 13.54 8.95 13.98
C ARG A 106 13.15 7.51 13.67
N TRP A 107 12.76 6.72 14.67
CA TRP A 107 12.35 5.33 14.46
C TRP A 107 11.09 5.21 13.60
N ALA A 108 10.17 6.18 13.68
CA ALA A 108 8.93 6.17 12.91
C ALA A 108 9.19 6.40 11.42
N TYR A 109 10.15 7.26 11.07
CA TYR A 109 10.58 7.45 9.69
C TYR A 109 11.25 6.20 9.12
N TRP A 110 12.10 5.51 9.90
CA TRP A 110 12.68 4.23 9.48
C TRP A 110 11.62 3.17 9.26
N LEU A 111 10.68 3.03 10.19
CA LEU A 111 9.56 2.11 10.06
C LEU A 111 8.72 2.42 8.82
N ALA A 112 8.38 3.68 8.59
CA ALA A 112 7.65 4.11 7.40
C ALA A 112 8.42 3.78 6.11
N GLY A 113 9.72 4.03 6.07
CA GLY A 113 10.56 3.67 4.91
C GLY A 113 10.53 2.17 4.63
N VAL A 114 10.68 1.33 5.65
CA VAL A 114 10.61 -0.13 5.53
C VAL A 114 9.23 -0.57 5.02
N LEU A 115 8.15 -0.01 5.58
CA LEU A 115 6.78 -0.36 5.17
C LEU A 115 6.49 0.08 3.73
N VAL A 116 6.84 1.30 3.35
CA VAL A 116 6.62 1.82 1.99
C VAL A 116 7.38 0.99 0.96
N VAL A 117 8.66 0.68 1.21
CA VAL A 117 9.46 -0.14 0.31
C VAL A 117 8.94 -1.58 0.27
N GLY A 118 8.64 -2.18 1.43
CA GLY A 118 8.13 -3.55 1.52
C GLY A 118 6.77 -3.73 0.83
N ILE A 119 5.84 -2.80 1.03
CA ILE A 119 4.53 -2.80 0.38
C ILE A 119 4.68 -2.59 -1.13
N SER A 120 5.52 -1.64 -1.57
CA SER A 120 5.74 -1.41 -3.00
C SER A 120 6.37 -2.62 -3.68
N ALA A 121 7.38 -3.22 -3.06
CA ALA A 121 8.02 -4.44 -3.54
C ALA A 121 7.06 -5.63 -3.55
N SER A 122 6.13 -5.72 -2.58
CA SER A 122 5.12 -6.79 -2.59
C SER A 122 4.20 -6.72 -3.80
N ARG A 123 3.86 -5.50 -4.27
CA ARG A 123 3.00 -5.31 -5.44
C ARG A 123 3.65 -5.80 -6.72
N VAL A 124 4.95 -5.59 -6.84
CA VAL A 124 5.78 -6.15 -7.91
C VAL A 124 5.82 -7.67 -7.75
N TYR A 125 6.31 -8.19 -6.61
CA TYR A 125 6.45 -9.64 -6.32
C TYR A 125 5.19 -10.47 -6.61
N LEU A 126 4.03 -9.98 -6.17
CA LEU A 126 2.74 -10.64 -6.33
C LEU A 126 2.20 -10.55 -7.77
N GLY A 127 2.89 -9.85 -8.67
CA GLY A 127 2.63 -9.83 -10.11
C GLY A 127 1.59 -8.82 -10.57
N VAL A 128 1.08 -7.97 -9.67
CA VAL A 128 -0.08 -7.11 -9.97
C VAL A 128 0.30 -5.69 -10.38
N HIS A 129 1.56 -5.27 -10.19
CA HIS A 129 2.09 -3.99 -10.67
C HIS A 129 3.48 -4.18 -11.32
N PHE A 130 3.88 -3.21 -12.16
CA PHE A 130 5.19 -3.14 -12.79
C PHE A 130 6.27 -2.63 -11.84
#